data_AF-A0A257Y4M4-F1
#
_entry.id   AF-A0A257Y4M4-F1
#
_cell.length_a   1.000
_cell.length_b   1.000
_cell.length_c   1.000
_cell.angle_alpha   90.00
_cell.angle_beta   90.00
_cell.angle_gamma   90.00
#
_symmetry.space_group_name_H-M   'P 1'
#
loop_
_entity.id
_entity.type
_entity.pdbx_description
1 polymer ?
#
loop_
_entity_poly.entity_id
_entity_poly.type
_entity_poly.pdbx_seq_one_letter_code
_entity_poly.pdbx_strand_id
1 'polypeptide(L)'
;MADSPFGLAQAIGSSVFRLGALDQPAPVPASVPMFETLTSGSTGQPRRILRTQASWTRSFAVNAGFGIGPGAKVAVLGGLAFSLSLYGAIEGLHLGAEVHLLAGMWPDRQRQALADRHISYIYASPAQLRLLTQGPGVCPDLRLIMVGGSKLDPGLRTALRAMAPSAEVR
;
A
#
# COMPACT_ATOMS: atom_id res chain seq x y z
N MET A 1 -24.52 -6.72 3.27
CA MET A 1 -23.10 -7.02 3.54
C MET A 1 -22.26 -5.89 2.94
N ALA A 2 -21.16 -5.46 3.56
CA ALA A 2 -20.41 -4.28 3.13
C ALA A 2 -19.84 -4.41 1.69
N ASP A 3 -19.41 -5.61 1.29
CA ASP A 3 -19.12 -5.95 -0.12
C ASP A 3 -20.40 -6.40 -0.83
N SER A 4 -21.25 -5.43 -1.18
CA SER A 4 -22.40 -5.66 -2.04
C SER A 4 -22.67 -4.40 -2.87
N PRO A 5 -23.39 -4.49 -3.99
CA PRO A 5 -23.83 -3.31 -4.74
C PRO A 5 -24.53 -2.27 -3.85
N PHE A 6 -25.28 -2.74 -2.84
CA PHE A 6 -25.93 -1.89 -1.85
C PHE A 6 -24.92 -1.17 -0.94
N GLY A 7 -23.91 -1.88 -0.44
CA GLY A 7 -22.82 -1.28 0.35
C GLY A 7 -22.02 -0.25 -0.46
N LEU A 8 -21.73 -0.55 -1.73
CA LEU A 8 -21.08 0.38 -2.64
C LEU A 8 -21.94 1.62 -2.89
N ALA A 9 -23.24 1.46 -3.13
CA ALA A 9 -24.17 2.58 -3.32
C ALA A 9 -24.23 3.51 -2.10
N GLN A 10 -24.13 2.97 -0.88
CA GLN A 10 -24.06 3.78 0.33
C GLN A 10 -22.72 4.51 0.52
N ALA A 11 -21.64 3.97 -0.04
CA ALA A 11 -20.31 4.58 0.04
C ALA A 11 -20.12 5.69 -1.01
N ILE A 12 -20.77 5.56 -2.18
CA ILE A 12 -20.73 6.58 -3.24
C ILE A 12 -21.38 7.87 -2.73
N GLY A 13 -20.64 8.98 -2.83
CA GLY A 13 -21.08 10.29 -2.34
C GLY A 13 -20.78 10.55 -0.86
N SER A 14 -20.23 9.59 -0.11
CA SER A 14 -19.72 9.84 1.25
C SER A 14 -18.54 10.81 1.20
N SER A 15 -18.52 11.79 2.11
CA SER A 15 -17.37 12.70 2.27
C SER A 15 -16.19 12.03 2.97
N VAL A 16 -16.38 10.86 3.60
CA VAL A 16 -15.28 10.09 4.19
C VAL A 16 -15.32 8.65 3.67
N PHE A 17 -14.24 8.24 3.01
CA PHE A 17 -14.05 6.89 2.51
C PHE A 17 -13.26 6.04 3.52
N ARG A 18 -13.77 4.85 3.85
CA ARG A 18 -13.13 3.85 4.70
C ARG A 18 -13.35 2.46 4.15
N LEU A 19 -12.31 1.62 4.23
CA LEU A 19 -12.40 0.18 4.02
C LEU A 19 -12.10 -0.56 5.32
N GLY A 20 -12.91 -1.57 5.64
CA GLY A 20 -12.78 -2.38 6.86
C GLY A 20 -13.19 -1.64 8.15
N ALA A 21 -12.60 -2.07 9.29
CA ALA A 21 -12.93 -1.59 10.63
C ALA A 21 -14.44 -1.62 10.93
N LEU A 22 -15.09 -2.73 10.59
CA LEU A 22 -16.55 -2.90 10.71
C LEU A 22 -17.02 -2.99 12.17
N ASP A 23 -16.10 -3.33 13.07
CA ASP A 23 -16.26 -3.35 14.52
C ASP A 23 -16.10 -1.95 15.15
N GLN A 24 -15.75 -0.93 14.37
CA GLN A 24 -15.58 0.44 14.84
C GLN A 24 -16.74 1.35 14.39
N PRO A 25 -17.03 2.44 15.15
CA PRO A 25 -18.05 3.42 14.77
C PRO A 25 -17.87 3.91 13.33
N ALA A 26 -18.98 4.14 12.62
CA ALA A 26 -18.96 4.64 11.25
C ALA A 26 -18.17 5.97 11.13
N PRO A 27 -17.55 6.27 9.97
CA PRO A 27 -16.91 7.56 9.77
C PRO A 27 -17.92 8.70 9.95
N VAL A 28 -17.50 9.74 10.67
CA VAL A 28 -18.31 10.96 10.82
C VAL A 28 -18.20 11.77 9.54
N PRO A 29 -19.31 12.27 8.95
CA PRO A 29 -19.24 13.11 7.76
C PRO A 29 -18.32 14.31 7.94
N ALA A 30 -17.46 14.56 6.95
CA ALA A 30 -16.58 15.71 6.90
C ALA A 30 -17.08 16.75 5.87
N SER A 31 -16.63 17.99 6.00
CA SER A 31 -16.91 19.07 5.04
C SER A 31 -16.09 19.00 3.75
N VAL A 32 -15.04 18.18 3.74
CA VAL A 32 -14.17 17.93 2.59
C VAL A 32 -13.96 16.42 2.41
N PRO A 33 -13.67 15.93 1.20
CA PRO A 33 -13.38 14.52 0.97
C PRO A 33 -12.17 14.04 1.78
N MET A 34 -12.33 12.94 2.53
CA MET A 34 -11.29 12.34 3.37
C MET A 34 -11.16 10.84 3.16
N PHE A 35 -9.94 10.34 3.41
CA PHE A 35 -9.65 8.93 3.62
C PHE A 35 -9.45 8.67 5.12
N GLU A 36 -10.22 7.73 5.65
CA GLU A 36 -10.05 7.20 7.00
C GLU A 36 -9.39 5.81 6.91
N THR A 37 -8.22 5.68 7.54
CA THR A 37 -7.39 4.47 7.51
C THR A 37 -6.89 4.11 8.89
N LEU A 38 -6.36 2.91 9.05
CA LEU A 38 -5.73 2.44 10.27
C LEU A 38 -4.20 2.49 10.16
N THR A 39 -3.52 2.75 11.27
CA THR A 39 -2.08 2.45 11.38
C THR A 39 -1.86 0.94 11.39
N SER A 40 -0.73 0.47 10.88
CA SER A 40 -0.33 -0.95 10.96
C SER A 40 0.15 -1.37 12.38
N GLY A 41 -0.32 -0.69 13.42
CA GLY A 41 0.23 -0.61 14.79
C GLY A 41 1.11 -1.77 15.27
N SER A 42 2.35 -1.47 15.67
CA SER A 42 3.24 -2.39 16.39
C SER A 42 2.85 -2.62 17.86
N THR A 43 1.89 -1.84 18.39
CA THR A 43 1.50 -1.78 19.80
C THR A 43 0.15 -2.47 20.10
N GLY A 44 -0.34 -3.31 19.19
CA GLY A 44 -1.53 -4.15 19.39
C GLY A 44 -2.88 -3.52 19.08
N GLN A 45 -3.00 -2.19 19.03
CA GLN A 45 -4.24 -1.50 18.64
C GLN A 45 -4.01 -0.47 17.52
N PRO A 46 -4.51 -0.71 16.30
CA PRO A 46 -4.47 0.24 15.20
C PRO A 46 -5.19 1.56 15.51
N ARG A 47 -4.52 2.69 15.25
CA ARG A 47 -5.09 4.04 15.41
C ARG A 47 -5.73 4.51 14.11
N ARG A 48 -6.84 5.24 14.20
CA ARG A 48 -7.45 5.91 13.05
C ARG A 48 -6.60 7.09 12.58
N ILE A 49 -6.39 7.18 11.28
CA ILE A 49 -5.77 8.29 10.57
C ILE A 49 -6.80 8.85 9.60
N LEU A 50 -7.04 10.15 9.68
CA LEU A 50 -7.83 10.89 8.70
C LEU A 50 -6.90 11.80 7.90
N ARG A 51 -6.96 11.71 6.58
CA ARG A 51 -6.28 12.64 5.66
C ARG A 51 -7.24 13.07 4.58
N THR A 52 -7.16 14.33 4.16
CA THR A 52 -7.96 14.81 3.02
C THR A 52 -7.49 14.17 1.73
N GLN A 53 -8.39 13.97 0.77
CA GLN A 53 -8.02 13.51 -0.58
C GLN A 53 -7.04 14.50 -1.23
N ALA A 54 -7.22 15.80 -1.03
CA ALA A 54 -6.31 16.84 -1.50
C ALA A 54 -4.87 16.70 -0.93
N SER A 55 -4.74 16.24 0.32
CA SER A 55 -3.43 15.95 0.91
C SER A 55 -2.77 14.74 0.24
N TRP A 56 -3.54 13.72 -0.11
CA TRP A 56 -3.04 12.54 -0.82
C TRP A 56 -2.63 12.88 -2.26
N THR A 57 -3.48 13.56 -3.03
CA THR A 57 -3.18 13.93 -4.41
C THR A 57 -1.96 14.83 -4.53
N ARG A 58 -1.73 15.72 -3.55
CA ARG A 58 -0.47 16.48 -3.47
C ARG A 58 0.75 15.57 -3.30
N SER A 59 0.66 14.55 -2.46
CA SER A 59 1.73 13.56 -2.30
C SER A 59 1.92 12.71 -3.56
N PHE A 60 0.85 12.35 -4.26
CA PHE A 60 0.91 11.63 -5.53
C PHE A 60 1.64 12.44 -6.60
N ALA A 61 1.37 13.75 -6.69
CA ALA A 61 2.05 14.64 -7.62
C ALA A 61 3.57 14.70 -7.38
N VAL A 62 4.01 14.62 -6.12
CA VAL A 62 5.43 14.51 -5.78
C VAL A 62 5.98 13.14 -6.20
N ASN A 63 5.25 12.06 -5.89
CA ASN A 63 5.70 10.68 -6.16
C ASN A 63 5.68 10.31 -7.65
N ALA A 64 4.92 11.03 -8.49
CA ALA A 64 4.97 10.90 -9.94
C ALA A 64 6.40 11.09 -10.50
N GLY A 65 7.24 11.88 -9.82
CA GLY A 65 8.65 12.05 -10.16
C GLY A 65 9.50 10.77 -10.05
N PHE A 66 9.00 9.72 -9.38
CA PHE A 66 9.65 8.40 -9.30
C PHE A 66 9.26 7.46 -10.46
N GLY A 67 8.51 7.96 -11.45
CA GLY A 67 8.10 7.20 -12.63
C GLY A 67 6.93 6.26 -12.41
N ILE A 68 6.15 6.45 -11.34
CA ILE A 68 4.87 5.74 -11.15
C ILE A 68 3.86 6.31 -12.14
N GLY A 69 3.32 5.45 -13.01
CA GLY A 69 2.34 5.85 -14.02
C GLY A 69 1.98 4.74 -15.00
N PRO A 70 1.51 5.05 -16.23
CA PRO A 70 1.17 4.03 -17.22
C PRO A 70 2.33 3.05 -17.49
N GLY A 71 2.02 1.76 -17.46
CA GLY A 71 3.01 0.67 -17.60
C GLY A 71 3.75 0.30 -16.31
N ALA A 72 3.66 1.12 -15.25
CA ALA A 72 4.14 0.72 -13.94
C ALA A 72 3.20 -0.32 -13.32
N LYS A 73 3.78 -1.29 -12.61
CA LYS A 73 3.03 -2.29 -11.83
C LYS A 73 3.31 -2.07 -10.34
N VAL A 74 2.30 -1.60 -9.61
CA VAL A 74 2.38 -1.29 -8.18
C VAL A 74 1.74 -2.42 -7.39
N ALA A 75 2.43 -2.99 -6.41
CA ALA A 75 1.84 -3.96 -5.49
C ALA A 75 1.76 -3.44 -4.05
N VAL A 76 0.66 -3.78 -3.38
CA VAL A 76 0.47 -3.55 -1.95
C VAL A 76 0.27 -4.87 -1.24
N LEU A 77 0.96 -5.03 -0.10
CA LEU A 77 1.08 -6.32 0.59
C LEU A 77 0.11 -6.46 1.78
N GLY A 78 -0.38 -5.34 2.30
CA GLY A 78 -1.30 -5.27 3.44
C GLY A 78 -2.74 -5.00 3.01
N GLY A 79 -3.68 -5.26 3.92
CA GLY A 79 -5.09 -4.96 3.70
C GLY A 79 -5.34 -3.46 3.50
N LEU A 80 -6.34 -3.13 2.67
CA LEU A 80 -6.68 -1.74 2.32
C LEU A 80 -7.31 -0.93 3.46
N ALA A 81 -7.57 -1.54 4.61
CA ALA A 81 -7.89 -0.81 5.84
C ALA A 81 -6.69 -0.03 6.37
N PHE A 82 -5.45 -0.44 6.05
CA PHE A 82 -4.23 0.17 6.55
C PHE A 82 -3.71 1.29 5.63
N SER A 83 -3.22 2.36 6.24
CA SER A 83 -2.86 3.60 5.55
C SER A 83 -1.83 3.41 4.43
N LEU A 84 -0.75 2.66 4.68
CA LEU A 84 0.31 2.45 3.69
C LEU A 84 -0.19 1.71 2.44
N SER A 85 -1.00 0.67 2.64
CA SER A 85 -1.51 -0.16 1.55
C SER A 85 -2.61 0.55 0.77
N LEU A 86 -3.51 1.27 1.44
CA LEU A 86 -4.50 2.08 0.74
C LEU A 86 -3.81 3.23 -0.04
N TYR A 87 -2.83 3.89 0.57
CA TYR A 87 -2.09 4.96 -0.08
C TYR A 87 -1.44 4.49 -1.38
N GLY A 88 -0.66 3.40 -1.34
CA GLY A 88 0.01 2.87 -2.53
C GLY A 88 -0.96 2.43 -3.63
N ALA A 89 -2.10 1.82 -3.25
CA ALA A 89 -3.10 1.40 -4.21
C ALA A 89 -3.78 2.59 -4.89
N ILE A 90 -4.24 3.58 -4.12
CA ILE A 90 -4.91 4.76 -4.67
C ILE A 90 -3.93 5.64 -5.46
N GLU A 91 -2.67 5.75 -5.03
CA GLU A 91 -1.64 6.45 -5.80
C GLU A 91 -1.43 5.81 -7.17
N GLY A 92 -1.23 4.48 -7.20
CA GLY A 92 -1.04 3.74 -8.44
C GLY A 92 -2.20 3.96 -9.40
N LEU A 93 -3.44 3.81 -8.92
CA LEU A 93 -4.63 4.07 -9.73
C LEU A 93 -4.72 5.53 -10.20
N HIS A 94 -4.43 6.50 -9.33
CA HIS A 94 -4.47 7.92 -9.65
C HIS A 94 -3.47 8.31 -10.74
N LEU A 95 -2.27 7.70 -10.71
CA LEU A 95 -1.21 7.96 -11.68
C LEU A 95 -1.33 7.08 -12.95
N GLY A 96 -2.28 6.15 -13.00
CA GLY A 96 -2.52 5.29 -14.17
C GLY A 96 -1.68 4.01 -14.23
N ALA A 97 -1.11 3.58 -13.10
CA ALA A 97 -0.41 2.31 -12.97
C ALA A 97 -1.38 1.12 -12.85
N GLU A 98 -0.89 -0.08 -13.14
CA GLU A 98 -1.56 -1.32 -12.81
C GLU A 98 -1.36 -1.64 -11.32
N VAL A 99 -2.45 -1.89 -10.58
CA VAL A 99 -2.40 -2.13 -9.13
C VAL A 99 -2.69 -3.58 -8.79
N HIS A 100 -1.77 -4.21 -8.07
CA HIS A 100 -1.86 -5.58 -7.59
C HIS A 100 -2.08 -5.63 -6.08
N LEU A 101 -3.26 -6.08 -5.67
CA LEU A 101 -3.58 -6.31 -4.26
C LEU A 101 -3.10 -7.72 -3.87
N LEU A 102 -2.08 -7.80 -3.01
CA LEU A 102 -1.50 -9.07 -2.57
C LEU A 102 -1.85 -9.42 -1.11
N ALA A 103 -2.71 -8.62 -0.48
CA ALA A 103 -3.19 -8.87 0.87
C ALA A 103 -3.87 -10.25 0.98
N GLY A 104 -3.65 -10.95 2.10
CA GLY A 104 -4.21 -12.28 2.35
C GLY A 104 -3.44 -13.44 1.72
N MET A 105 -2.47 -13.16 0.83
CA MET A 105 -1.54 -14.19 0.36
C MET A 105 -0.45 -14.46 1.41
N TRP A 106 0.00 -15.71 1.48
CA TRP A 106 1.18 -16.07 2.25
C TRP A 106 2.43 -15.35 1.73
N PRO A 107 3.43 -15.01 2.58
CA PRO A 107 4.57 -14.19 2.17
C PRO A 107 5.40 -14.77 1.02
N ASP A 108 5.54 -16.10 0.95
CA ASP A 108 6.18 -16.80 -0.17
C ASP A 108 5.42 -16.60 -1.48
N ARG A 109 4.08 -16.64 -1.44
CA ARG A 109 3.21 -16.36 -2.60
C ARG A 109 3.22 -14.89 -2.99
N GLN A 110 3.29 -13.97 -2.02
CA GLN A 110 3.52 -12.56 -2.32
C GLN A 110 4.84 -12.39 -3.06
N ARG A 111 5.92 -13.00 -2.56
CA ARG A 111 7.25 -12.94 -3.17
C ARG A 111 7.28 -13.53 -4.59
N GLN A 112 6.61 -14.66 -4.81
CA GLN A 112 6.48 -15.26 -6.13
C GLN A 112 5.69 -14.33 -7.08
N ALA A 113 4.59 -13.76 -6.61
CA ALA A 113 3.78 -12.83 -7.39
C ALA A 113 4.56 -11.56 -7.81
N LEU A 114 5.51 -11.09 -6.99
CA LEU A 114 6.39 -9.98 -7.39
C LEU A 114 7.20 -10.31 -8.64
N ALA A 115 7.75 -11.53 -8.70
CA ALA A 115 8.54 -12.00 -9.84
C ALA A 115 7.64 -12.30 -11.06
N ASP A 116 6.61 -13.13 -10.89
CA ASP A 116 5.77 -13.59 -12.00
C ASP A 116 5.02 -12.45 -12.70
N ARG A 117 4.67 -11.41 -11.93
CA ARG A 117 3.92 -10.27 -12.45
C ARG A 117 4.82 -9.12 -12.85
N HIS A 118 6.14 -9.25 -12.74
CA HIS A 118 7.11 -8.19 -13.04
C HIS A 118 6.80 -6.88 -12.29
N ILE A 119 6.49 -6.99 -10.99
CA ILE A 119 6.12 -5.83 -10.17
C ILE A 119 7.28 -4.85 -10.14
N SER A 120 6.99 -3.57 -10.40
CA SER A 120 7.99 -2.51 -10.47
C SER A 120 8.05 -1.63 -9.23
N TYR A 121 6.94 -1.53 -8.48
CA TYR A 121 6.83 -0.69 -7.29
C TYR A 121 6.14 -1.46 -6.16
N ILE A 122 6.66 -1.37 -4.93
CA ILE A 122 5.97 -1.91 -3.76
C ILE A 122 5.87 -0.91 -2.63
N TYR A 123 4.74 -0.98 -1.92
CA TYR A 123 4.51 -0.29 -0.65
C TYR A 123 4.48 -1.32 0.48
N ALA A 124 5.47 -1.26 1.37
CA ALA A 124 5.68 -2.30 2.37
C ALA A 124 6.24 -1.77 3.69
N SER A 125 5.84 -2.40 4.79
CA SER A 125 6.48 -2.18 6.08
C SER A 125 7.78 -2.99 6.22
N PRO A 126 8.70 -2.60 7.12
CA PRO A 126 9.88 -3.41 7.41
C PRO A 126 9.57 -4.86 7.78
N ALA A 127 8.47 -5.11 8.51
CA ALA A 127 8.05 -6.47 8.85
C ALA A 127 7.72 -7.32 7.61
N GLN A 128 6.98 -6.75 6.66
CA GLN A 128 6.69 -7.43 5.38
C GLN A 128 7.95 -7.64 4.55
N LEU A 129 8.83 -6.63 4.51
CA LEU A 129 10.09 -6.71 3.78
C LEU A 129 10.99 -7.84 4.31
N ARG A 130 11.08 -8.03 5.64
CA ARG A 130 11.85 -9.15 6.22
C ARG A 130 11.37 -10.51 5.70
N LEU A 131 10.05 -10.68 5.54
CA LEU A 131 9.46 -11.91 5.05
C LEU A 131 9.74 -12.10 3.56
N LEU A 132 9.61 -11.04 2.75
CA LEU A 132 9.91 -11.09 1.32
C LEU A 132 11.37 -11.45 1.05
N THR A 133 12.32 -10.94 1.84
CA THR A 133 13.74 -11.24 1.65
C THR A 133 14.13 -12.67 2.00
N GLN A 134 13.25 -13.46 2.65
CA GLN A 134 13.49 -14.89 2.89
C GLN A 134 13.11 -15.77 1.69
N GLY A 135 12.38 -15.22 0.71
CA GLY A 135 11.98 -15.99 -0.45
C GLY A 135 13.07 -16.07 -1.53
N PRO A 136 12.95 -17.03 -2.45
CA PRO A 136 14.02 -17.35 -3.38
C PRO A 136 14.16 -16.31 -4.50
N GLY A 137 15.35 -16.27 -5.09
CA GLY A 137 15.65 -15.51 -6.31
C GLY A 137 15.65 -14.00 -6.13
N VAL A 138 15.75 -13.29 -7.26
CA VAL A 138 15.75 -11.83 -7.33
C VAL A 138 14.44 -11.29 -7.94
N CYS A 139 14.16 -10.02 -7.72
CA CYS A 139 13.11 -9.23 -8.36
C CYS A 139 13.80 -8.13 -9.19
N PRO A 140 14.24 -8.43 -10.43
CA PRO A 140 15.00 -7.46 -11.22
C PRO A 140 14.13 -6.28 -11.69
N ASP A 141 12.82 -6.50 -11.85
CA ASP A 141 11.88 -5.47 -12.31
C ASP A 141 11.49 -4.48 -11.21
N LEU A 142 11.77 -4.77 -9.93
CA LEU A 142 11.52 -3.83 -8.84
C LEU A 142 12.47 -2.63 -8.97
N ARG A 143 11.87 -1.44 -9.10
CA ARG A 143 12.54 -0.15 -9.26
C ARG A 143 12.44 0.70 -8.00
N LEU A 144 11.38 0.55 -7.23
CA LEU A 144 11.17 1.33 -6.01
C LEU A 144 10.46 0.54 -4.92
N ILE A 145 11.01 0.61 -3.72
CA ILE A 145 10.43 0.09 -2.48
C ILE A 145 10.12 1.28 -1.58
N MET A 146 8.85 1.60 -1.44
CA MET A 146 8.35 2.64 -0.54
C MET A 146 8.11 2.03 0.84
N VAL A 147 8.93 2.42 1.81
CA VAL A 147 8.91 1.88 3.16
C VAL A 147 8.08 2.77 4.09
N GLY A 148 7.14 2.17 4.80
CA GLY A 148 6.30 2.89 5.76
C GLY A 148 6.13 2.15 7.09
N GLY A 149 5.74 2.90 8.12
CA GLY A 149 5.30 2.34 9.42
C GLY A 149 6.39 2.20 10.49
N SER A 150 7.66 1.99 10.12
CA SER A 150 8.78 2.00 11.07
C SER A 150 10.14 2.17 10.37
N LYS A 151 11.20 2.35 11.15
CA LYS A 151 12.56 2.53 10.65
C LYS A 151 13.07 1.23 10.01
N LEU A 152 13.65 1.35 8.82
CA LEU A 152 14.38 0.26 8.16
C LEU A 152 15.77 0.12 8.77
N ASP A 153 16.12 -1.06 9.27
CA ASP A 153 17.46 -1.32 9.80
C ASP A 153 18.48 -1.60 8.68
N PRO A 154 19.79 -1.40 8.93
CA PRO A 154 20.82 -1.60 7.92
C PRO A 154 20.90 -3.03 7.35
N GLY A 155 20.68 -4.05 8.18
CA GLY A 155 20.73 -5.44 7.76
C GLY A 155 19.63 -5.75 6.76
N LEU A 156 18.41 -5.29 7.04
CA LEU A 156 17.29 -5.40 6.11
C LEU A 156 17.53 -4.62 4.81
N ARG A 157 18.14 -3.42 4.88
CA ARG A 157 18.52 -2.67 3.66
C ARG A 157 19.49 -3.46 2.77
N THR A 158 20.47 -4.15 3.37
CA THR A 158 21.40 -5.03 2.63
C THR A 158 20.66 -6.21 1.99
N ALA A 159 19.77 -6.88 2.73
CA ALA A 159 18.98 -7.98 2.19
C ALA A 159 18.08 -7.54 1.02
N LEU A 160 17.50 -6.33 1.09
CA LEU A 160 16.70 -5.77 0.00
C LEU A 160 17.50 -5.49 -1.26
N ARG A 161 18.76 -5.04 -1.14
CA ARG A 161 19.65 -4.87 -2.30
C ARG A 161 19.98 -6.21 -2.97
N ALA A 162 20.11 -7.28 -2.20
CA ALA A 162 20.32 -8.61 -2.77
C ALA A 162 19.06 -9.12 -3.49
N MET A 163 17.88 -8.90 -2.90
CA MET A 163 16.60 -9.31 -3.50
C MET A 163 16.24 -8.48 -4.74
N ALA A 164 16.43 -7.16 -4.71
CA ALA A 164 16.01 -6.21 -5.74
C ALA A 164 17.16 -5.26 -6.09
N PRO A 165 18.13 -5.71 -6.90
CA PRO A 165 19.40 -4.99 -7.12
C PRO A 165 19.23 -3.63 -7.81
N SER A 166 18.16 -3.47 -8.58
CA SER A 166 17.85 -2.23 -9.31
C SER A 166 16.90 -1.30 -8.55
N ALA A 167 16.42 -1.71 -7.36
CA ALA A 167 15.42 -0.95 -6.63
C ALA A 167 16.05 0.14 -5.75
N GLU A 168 15.49 1.34 -5.84
CA GLU A 168 15.67 2.36 -4.80
C GLU A 168 14.79 2.05 -3.58
N VAL A 169 15.28 2.35 -2.38
CA VAL A 169 14.52 2.16 -1.13
C VAL A 169 14.34 3.52 -0.45
N ARG A 170 13.08 3.97 -0.40
CA ARG A 170 12.65 5.27 0.15
C ARG A 170 11.91 5.09 1.46
#